data_AF-A0A963FJJ8-F1
#
_entry.id   AF-A0A963FJJ8-F1
#
_cell.length_a   1.000
_cell.length_b   1.000
_cell.length_c   1.000
_cell.angle_alpha   90.00
_cell.angle_beta   90.00
_cell.angle_gamma   90.00
#
_symmetry.space_group_name_H-M   'P 1'
#
loop_
_entity.id
_entity.type
_entity.pdbx_description
1 polymer ?
#
loop_
_entity_poly.entity_id
_entity_poly.type
_entity_poly.pdbx_seq_one_letter_code
_entity_poly.pdbx_strand_id
1 'polypeptide(L)'
;MNDDKSTSDNEIARLLWVLDDASAPGRKPDLEEIAAWHEGRLNAERAGQVKAHVARDPGCYALWVELRRSEAELRTERVSLRKRRSWLHGLRSWWQRPAAFAWLGGAVTAMLAVILVLPVILDARLTGNIDDRIAGFQLPPTDMQTAWPWGRLIPKGVESIPAEDQDEILALRAGIRRALVALAGADNTTARLVQRLPELAPACADGDRDCQTRRMWLGELGRLLVLGRLSCARSGGIDAGTLGSLRRLIPDVLDRLQDDPKATRFAGLDARQWLSEALAASAFCDALDEKLDTVLR
;
A
#
# COMPACT_ATOMS: atom_id res chain seq x y z
N MET A 1 38.18 -31.02 8.35
CA MET A 1 37.09 -30.18 7.80
C MET A 1 37.08 -28.86 8.55
N ASN A 2 37.86 -27.87 8.10
CA ASN A 2 37.78 -26.48 8.56
C ASN A 2 38.58 -25.49 7.68
N ASP A 3 38.77 -25.79 6.38
CA ASP A 3 39.63 -24.96 5.50
C ASP A 3 38.86 -24.11 4.47
N ASP A 4 37.53 -24.20 4.38
CA ASP A 4 36.77 -23.46 3.35
C ASP A 4 36.41 -22.01 3.74
N LYS A 5 36.60 -21.61 5.00
CA LYS A 5 36.18 -20.26 5.47
C LYS A 5 37.29 -19.20 5.34
N SER A 6 38.56 -19.58 5.44
CA SER A 6 39.69 -18.64 5.46
C SER A 6 40.07 -18.10 4.07
N THR A 7 39.69 -18.80 3.01
CA THR A 7 39.96 -18.40 1.62
C THR A 7 39.03 -17.27 1.17
N SER A 8 37.75 -17.32 1.57
CA SER A 8 36.74 -16.29 1.26
C SER A 8 37.08 -14.92 1.89
N ASP A 9 37.49 -14.93 3.16
CA ASP A 9 37.76 -13.68 3.88
C ASP A 9 39.02 -12.96 3.35
N ASN A 10 40.01 -13.73 2.87
CA ASN A 10 41.22 -13.19 2.23
C ASN A 10 40.96 -12.65 0.81
N GLU A 11 40.01 -13.23 0.07
CA GLU A 11 39.60 -12.70 -1.25
C GLU A 11 38.80 -11.40 -1.11
N ILE A 12 37.93 -11.31 -0.10
CA ILE A 12 37.18 -10.09 0.23
C ILE A 12 38.13 -8.99 0.71
N ALA A 13 39.11 -9.31 1.56
CA ALA A 13 40.12 -8.37 2.02
C ALA A 13 41.03 -7.85 0.88
N ARG A 14 41.36 -8.70 -0.11
CA ARG A 14 42.12 -8.29 -1.31
C ARG A 14 41.29 -7.42 -2.25
N LEU A 15 40.00 -7.70 -2.42
CA LEU A 15 39.08 -6.83 -3.17
C LEU A 15 38.92 -5.47 -2.50
N LEU A 16 38.81 -5.42 -1.17
CA LEU A 16 38.76 -4.18 -0.40
C LEU A 16 40.07 -3.38 -0.51
N TRP A 17 41.24 -4.03 -0.49
CA TRP A 17 42.54 -3.36 -0.61
C TRP A 17 42.80 -2.79 -2.02
N VAL A 18 42.31 -3.45 -3.08
CA VAL A 18 42.39 -2.93 -4.46
C VAL A 18 41.48 -1.71 -4.69
N LEU A 19 40.47 -1.51 -3.85
CA LEU A 19 39.54 -0.38 -3.92
C LEU A 19 40.02 0.85 -3.13
N ASP A 20 41.01 0.71 -2.25
CA ASP A 20 41.25 1.68 -1.17
C ASP A 20 42.11 2.90 -1.56
N ASP A 21 42.88 2.88 -2.66
CA ASP A 21 43.93 3.90 -2.85
C ASP A 21 43.72 4.93 -3.98
N ALA A 22 42.55 4.93 -4.63
CA ALA A 22 42.25 5.90 -5.70
C ALA A 22 40.83 6.45 -5.61
N SER A 23 40.69 7.58 -4.90
CA SER A 23 39.45 8.37 -4.86
C SER A 23 38.90 8.55 -6.27
N ALA A 24 37.63 8.19 -6.48
CA ALA A 24 37.00 8.32 -7.78
C ALA A 24 36.95 9.81 -8.18
N PRO A 25 37.28 10.15 -9.44
CA PRO A 25 37.36 11.53 -9.87
C PRO A 25 35.99 12.22 -9.80
N GLY A 26 36.00 13.49 -9.39
CA GLY A 26 34.81 14.35 -9.37
C GLY A 26 33.91 14.17 -8.15
N ARG A 27 32.78 14.88 -8.16
CA ARG A 27 31.79 14.87 -7.06
C ARG A 27 31.12 13.49 -6.93
N LYS A 28 31.01 13.00 -5.70
CA LYS A 28 30.23 11.80 -5.35
C LYS A 28 28.78 11.97 -5.83
N PRO A 29 28.23 11.02 -6.60
CA PRO A 29 26.88 11.13 -7.13
C PRO A 29 25.83 10.88 -6.05
N ASP A 30 24.66 11.50 -6.22
CA ASP A 30 23.45 11.17 -5.48
C ASP A 30 22.65 10.07 -6.20
N LEU A 31 21.53 9.66 -5.59
CA LEU A 31 20.67 8.61 -6.13
C LEU A 31 20.08 8.99 -7.50
N GLU A 32 19.76 10.27 -7.71
CA GLU A 32 19.16 10.77 -8.95
C GLU A 32 20.16 10.71 -10.11
N GLU A 33 21.42 11.11 -9.88
CA GLU A 33 22.49 10.98 -10.87
C GLU A 33 22.81 9.52 -11.20
N ILE A 34 22.79 8.62 -10.21
CA ILE A 34 22.98 7.17 -10.45
C ILE A 34 21.84 6.62 -11.32
N ALA A 35 20.59 7.04 -11.08
CA ALA A 35 19.45 6.66 -11.90
C ALA A 35 19.56 7.23 -13.33
N ALA A 36 19.91 8.51 -13.48
CA ALA A 36 20.13 9.14 -14.78
C ALA A 36 21.27 8.48 -15.57
N TRP A 37 22.33 8.04 -14.89
CA TRP A 37 23.43 7.27 -15.48
C TRP A 37 22.96 5.92 -16.02
N HIS A 38 22.20 5.15 -15.22
CA HIS A 38 21.65 3.86 -15.61
C HIS A 38 20.75 3.99 -16.85
N GLU A 39 19.94 5.04 -16.90
CA GLU A 39 19.04 5.33 -18.01
C GLU A 39 19.74 5.95 -19.24
N GLY A 40 21.05 6.21 -19.18
CA GLY A 40 21.80 6.82 -20.27
C GLY A 40 21.48 8.30 -20.52
N ARG A 41 20.94 9.02 -19.52
CA ARG A 41 20.58 10.44 -19.59
C ARG A 41 21.73 11.40 -19.29
N LEU A 42 22.85 10.90 -18.77
CA LEU A 42 24.04 11.73 -18.48
C LEU A 42 24.94 11.87 -19.71
N ASN A 43 25.65 13.00 -19.80
CA ASN A 43 26.73 13.17 -20.77
C ASN A 43 27.89 12.20 -20.50
N ALA A 44 28.73 11.95 -21.51
CA ALA A 44 29.78 10.93 -21.44
C ALA A 44 30.80 11.17 -20.31
N GLU A 45 31.14 12.44 -20.06
CA GLU A 45 32.09 12.81 -19.01
C GLU A 45 31.54 12.49 -17.61
N ARG A 46 30.33 12.97 -17.30
CA ARG A 46 29.69 12.72 -16.00
C ARG A 46 29.35 11.24 -15.83
N ALA A 47 28.90 10.56 -16.89
CA ALA A 47 28.67 9.12 -16.87
C ALA A 47 29.95 8.33 -16.51
N GLY A 48 31.11 8.77 -17.02
CA GLY A 48 32.41 8.20 -16.65
C GLY A 48 32.75 8.38 -15.16
N GLN A 49 32.48 9.56 -14.60
CA GLN A 49 32.67 9.85 -13.18
C GLN A 49 31.73 9.02 -12.30
N VAL A 50 30.43 8.97 -12.61
CA VAL A 50 29.45 8.17 -11.86
C VAL A 50 29.82 6.70 -11.89
N LYS A 51 30.21 6.17 -13.05
CA LYS A 51 30.69 4.79 -13.18
C LYS A 51 31.91 4.51 -12.30
N ALA A 52 32.87 5.44 -12.23
CA ALA A 52 34.04 5.32 -11.37
C ALA A 52 33.67 5.32 -9.88
N HIS A 53 32.71 6.17 -9.47
CA HIS A 53 32.18 6.19 -8.10
C HIS A 53 31.44 4.89 -7.76
N VAL A 54 30.55 4.40 -8.62
CA VAL A 54 29.84 3.11 -8.40
C VAL A 54 30.81 1.93 -8.31
N ALA A 55 31.94 1.97 -9.03
CA ALA A 55 32.94 0.90 -8.99
C ALA A 55 33.87 0.96 -7.77
N ARG A 56 34.06 2.12 -7.14
CA ARG A 56 35.08 2.35 -6.10
C ARG A 56 34.54 2.73 -4.73
N ASP A 57 33.37 3.35 -4.65
CA ASP A 57 32.71 3.72 -3.40
C ASP A 57 31.64 2.68 -3.04
N PRO A 58 31.80 1.92 -1.94
CA PRO A 58 30.84 0.90 -1.52
C PRO A 58 29.42 1.45 -1.30
N GLY A 59 29.30 2.71 -0.88
CA GLY A 59 28.01 3.37 -0.70
C GLY A 59 27.27 3.59 -2.03
N CYS A 60 27.97 4.08 -3.05
CA CYS A 60 27.43 4.26 -4.40
C CYS A 60 27.07 2.91 -5.03
N TYR A 61 27.89 1.88 -4.82
CA TYR A 61 27.59 0.52 -5.26
C TYR A 61 26.30 -0.01 -4.63
N ALA A 62 26.15 0.14 -3.31
CA ALA A 62 24.95 -0.29 -2.59
C ALA A 62 23.69 0.42 -3.10
N LEU A 63 23.75 1.74 -3.34
CA LEU A 63 22.64 2.50 -3.94
C LEU A 63 22.28 1.98 -5.34
N TRP A 64 23.27 1.67 -6.17
CA TRP A 64 23.03 1.11 -7.50
C TRP A 64 22.38 -0.29 -7.46
N VAL A 65 22.82 -1.16 -6.54
CA VAL A 65 22.21 -2.49 -6.33
C VAL A 65 20.74 -2.36 -5.89
N GLU A 66 20.45 -1.45 -4.96
CA GLU A 66 19.08 -1.22 -4.49
C GLU A 66 18.17 -0.67 -5.61
N LEU A 67 18.69 0.25 -6.43
CA LEU A 67 18.00 0.74 -7.63
C LEU A 67 17.64 -0.43 -8.57
N ARG A 68 18.60 -1.32 -8.86
CA ARG A 68 18.38 -2.50 -9.71
C ARG A 68 17.35 -3.48 -9.14
N ARG A 69 17.35 -3.65 -7.82
CA ARG A 69 16.39 -4.52 -7.13
C ARG A 69 14.97 -3.97 -7.24
N SER A 70 14.78 -2.69 -6.92
CA SER A 70 13.46 -2.04 -7.02
C SER A 70 12.90 -2.06 -8.46
N GLU A 71 13.76 -1.88 -9.48
CA GLU A 71 13.35 -2.03 -10.88
C GLU A 71 12.89 -3.44 -11.23
N ALA A 72 13.56 -4.47 -10.71
CA ALA A 72 13.19 -5.86 -10.94
C ALA A 72 11.83 -6.17 -10.31
N GLU A 73 11.60 -5.71 -9.08
CA GLU A 73 10.30 -5.82 -8.39
C GLU A 73 9.20 -5.13 -9.21
N LEU A 74 9.40 -3.87 -9.62
CA LEU A 74 8.45 -3.14 -10.46
C LEU A 74 8.19 -3.80 -11.82
N ARG A 75 9.20 -4.41 -12.45
CA ARG A 75 9.02 -5.15 -13.71
C ARG A 75 8.15 -6.39 -13.52
N THR A 76 8.39 -7.16 -12.46
CA THR A 76 7.57 -8.36 -12.17
C THR A 76 6.11 -7.99 -11.88
N GLU A 77 5.88 -6.88 -11.20
CA GLU A 77 4.54 -6.33 -10.95
C GLU A 77 3.87 -5.81 -12.23
N ARG A 78 4.60 -5.08 -13.09
CA ARG A 78 4.06 -4.64 -14.39
C ARG A 78 3.69 -5.81 -15.29
N VAL A 79 4.47 -6.90 -15.28
CA VAL A 79 4.17 -8.10 -16.05
C VAL A 79 2.94 -8.82 -15.49
N SER A 80 2.78 -8.89 -14.17
CA SER A 80 1.59 -9.49 -13.54
C SER A 80 0.33 -8.67 -13.84
N LEU A 81 0.40 -7.34 -13.75
CA LEU A 81 -0.68 -6.42 -14.11
C LEU A 81 -1.04 -6.49 -15.61
N ARG A 82 -0.04 -6.56 -16.50
CA ARG A 82 -0.28 -6.69 -17.96
C ARG A 82 -0.94 -8.02 -18.32
N LYS A 83 -0.55 -9.13 -17.66
CA LYS A 83 -1.25 -10.41 -17.79
C LYS A 83 -2.69 -10.33 -17.28
N ARG A 84 -2.93 -9.68 -16.13
CA ARG A 84 -4.27 -9.48 -15.56
C ARG A 84 -5.17 -8.66 -16.51
N ARG A 85 -4.65 -7.56 -17.06
CA ARG A 85 -5.36 -6.70 -18.02
C ARG A 85 -5.61 -7.39 -19.36
N SER A 86 -4.64 -8.15 -19.86
CA SER A 86 -4.80 -8.98 -21.07
C SER A 86 -5.87 -10.07 -20.88
N TRP A 87 -5.90 -10.70 -19.70
CA TRP A 87 -6.90 -11.71 -19.38
C TRP A 87 -8.31 -11.09 -19.31
N LEU A 88 -8.46 -9.91 -18.69
CA LEU A 88 -9.71 -9.17 -18.65
C LEU A 88 -10.20 -8.74 -20.06
N HIS A 89 -9.30 -8.30 -20.95
CA HIS A 89 -9.66 -8.00 -22.34
C HIS A 89 -10.03 -9.26 -23.15
N GLY A 90 -9.37 -10.41 -22.87
CA GLY A 90 -9.74 -11.70 -23.44
C GLY A 90 -11.15 -12.13 -23.06
N LEU A 91 -11.52 -11.97 -21.78
CA LEU A 91 -12.88 -12.23 -21.30
C LEU A 91 -13.93 -11.30 -21.89
N ARG A 92 -13.62 -10.00 -22.01
CA ARG A 92 -14.53 -9.02 -22.61
C ARG A 92 -14.78 -9.28 -24.10
N SER A 93 -13.74 -9.64 -24.86
CA SER A 93 -13.87 -9.98 -26.28
C SER A 93 -14.60 -11.30 -26.50
N TRP A 94 -14.46 -12.26 -25.58
CA TRP A 94 -15.24 -13.50 -25.57
C TRP A 94 -16.74 -13.24 -25.29
N TRP A 95 -17.04 -12.29 -24.41
CA TRP A 95 -18.42 -11.85 -24.09
C TRP A 95 -19.12 -11.09 -25.24
N GLN A 96 -18.37 -10.42 -26.12
CA GLN A 96 -18.95 -9.72 -27.27
C GLN A 96 -19.31 -10.63 -28.46
N ARG A 97 -19.21 -11.96 -28.29
CA ARG A 97 -19.70 -12.95 -29.26
C ARG A 97 -20.93 -13.69 -28.71
N PRO A 98 -22.11 -13.04 -28.65
CA PRO A 98 -23.33 -13.64 -28.08
C PRO A 98 -23.86 -14.84 -28.90
N ALA A 99 -23.39 -15.05 -30.13
CA ALA A 99 -23.90 -16.09 -31.01
C ALA A 99 -23.41 -17.52 -30.71
N ALA A 100 -22.36 -17.71 -29.90
CA ALA A 100 -21.73 -19.03 -29.72
C ALA A 100 -22.29 -19.87 -28.55
N PHE A 101 -23.11 -19.30 -27.66
CA PHE A 101 -23.52 -19.97 -26.41
C PHE A 101 -25.03 -20.26 -26.27
N ALA A 102 -25.84 -19.92 -27.28
CA ALA A 102 -27.27 -20.21 -27.28
C ALA A 102 -27.63 -21.71 -27.37
N TRP A 103 -26.66 -22.59 -27.64
CA TRP A 103 -26.88 -24.04 -27.83
C TRP A 103 -26.52 -24.93 -26.62
N LEU A 104 -25.96 -24.38 -25.54
CA LEU A 104 -25.57 -25.15 -24.34
C LEU A 104 -26.41 -24.71 -23.13
N GLY A 105 -27.68 -25.11 -23.12
CA GLY A 105 -28.72 -24.77 -22.14
C GLY A 105 -28.51 -25.23 -20.69
N GLY A 106 -27.27 -25.37 -20.22
CA GLY A 106 -26.97 -25.74 -18.83
C GLY A 106 -25.65 -25.21 -18.26
N ALA A 107 -24.69 -24.78 -19.09
CA ALA A 107 -23.38 -24.32 -18.61
C ALA A 107 -23.33 -22.81 -18.28
N VAL A 108 -24.25 -22.02 -18.82
CA VAL A 108 -24.25 -20.55 -18.68
C VAL A 108 -24.62 -20.12 -17.25
N THR A 109 -25.48 -20.87 -16.56
CA THR A 109 -25.88 -20.58 -15.16
C THR A 109 -24.72 -20.80 -14.17
N ALA A 110 -23.89 -21.82 -14.36
CA ALA A 110 -22.72 -22.05 -13.51
C ALA A 110 -21.63 -20.97 -13.71
N MET A 111 -21.43 -20.50 -14.95
CA MET A 111 -20.46 -19.44 -15.22
C MET A 111 -20.92 -18.06 -14.73
N LEU A 112 -22.22 -17.75 -14.84
CA LEU A 112 -22.81 -16.55 -14.25
C LEU A 112 -22.73 -16.58 -12.71
N ALA A 113 -22.93 -17.76 -12.10
CA ALA A 113 -22.71 -17.94 -10.67
C ALA A 113 -21.25 -17.72 -10.29
N VAL A 114 -20.27 -18.21 -11.06
CA VAL A 114 -18.86 -17.89 -10.81
C VAL A 114 -18.59 -16.39 -10.95
N ILE A 115 -19.12 -15.70 -11.97
CA ILE A 115 -18.88 -14.26 -12.16
C ILE A 115 -19.54 -13.41 -11.07
N LEU A 116 -20.71 -13.80 -10.56
CA LEU A 116 -21.41 -13.09 -9.47
C LEU A 116 -20.84 -13.43 -8.08
N VAL A 117 -20.39 -14.67 -7.89
CA VAL A 117 -19.92 -15.16 -6.59
C VAL A 117 -18.42 -14.93 -6.40
N LEU A 118 -17.60 -14.91 -7.46
CA LEU A 118 -16.16 -14.67 -7.37
C LEU A 118 -15.80 -13.29 -6.77
N PRO A 119 -16.42 -12.15 -7.14
CA PRO A 119 -16.15 -10.89 -6.45
C PRO A 119 -16.53 -10.96 -4.97
N VAL A 120 -17.65 -11.62 -4.63
CA VAL A 120 -18.09 -11.82 -3.23
C VAL A 120 -17.10 -12.70 -2.44
N ILE A 121 -16.56 -13.77 -3.05
CA ILE A 121 -15.56 -14.65 -2.43
C ILE A 121 -14.21 -13.94 -2.29
N LEU A 122 -13.80 -13.16 -3.30
CA LEU A 122 -12.56 -12.39 -3.25
C LEU A 122 -12.65 -11.28 -2.20
N ASP A 123 -13.82 -10.65 -2.06
CA ASP A 123 -14.09 -9.64 -1.03
C ASP A 123 -14.08 -10.27 0.35
N ALA A 124 -14.75 -11.41 0.55
CA ALA A 124 -14.73 -12.12 1.83
C ALA A 124 -13.30 -12.52 2.26
N ARG A 125 -12.43 -12.90 1.32
CA ARG A 125 -11.01 -13.19 1.60
C ARG A 125 -10.22 -11.92 1.94
N LEU A 126 -10.53 -10.78 1.30
CA LEU A 126 -9.87 -9.51 1.61
C LEU A 126 -10.26 -9.03 3.01
N THR A 127 -11.56 -9.03 3.31
CA THR A 127 -12.15 -8.63 4.60
C THR A 127 -11.60 -9.50 5.74
N GLY A 128 -11.57 -10.82 5.55
CA GLY A 128 -11.05 -11.77 6.55
C GLY A 128 -9.56 -11.61 6.81
N ASN A 129 -8.75 -11.39 5.76
CA ASN A 129 -7.31 -11.15 5.92
C ASN A 129 -7.00 -9.85 6.69
N ILE A 130 -7.85 -8.83 6.58
CA ILE A 130 -7.68 -7.57 7.32
C ILE A 130 -8.05 -7.80 8.80
N ASP A 131 -9.15 -8.50 9.09
CA ASP A 131 -9.56 -8.81 10.48
C ASP A 131 -8.50 -9.65 11.20
N ASP A 132 -8.02 -10.72 10.57
CA ASP A 132 -7.00 -11.61 11.15
C ASP A 132 -5.70 -10.85 11.46
N ARG A 133 -5.32 -9.90 10.60
CA ARG A 133 -4.12 -9.07 10.81
C ARG A 133 -4.29 -8.05 11.91
N ILE A 134 -5.48 -7.45 12.01
CA ILE A 134 -5.79 -6.51 13.09
C ILE A 134 -5.84 -7.25 14.42
N ALA A 135 -6.52 -8.40 14.48
CA ALA A 135 -6.59 -9.23 15.68
C ALA A 135 -5.22 -9.81 16.09
N GLY A 136 -4.38 -10.15 15.11
CA GLY A 136 -3.00 -10.59 15.34
C GLY A 136 -2.04 -9.46 15.76
N PHE A 137 -2.48 -8.20 15.73
CA PHE A 137 -1.64 -7.07 16.10
C PHE A 137 -1.50 -6.99 17.63
N GLN A 138 -0.34 -7.42 18.14
CA GLN A 138 0.01 -7.25 19.55
C GLN A 138 0.31 -5.77 19.81
N LEU A 139 -0.56 -5.13 20.60
CA LEU A 139 -0.32 -3.76 21.09
C LEU A 139 0.94 -3.77 21.99
N PRO A 140 1.86 -2.81 21.88
CA PRO A 140 2.93 -2.66 22.86
C PRO A 140 2.38 -2.55 24.29
N PRO A 141 3.21 -2.90 25.29
CA PRO A 141 2.82 -2.92 26.69
C PRO A 141 2.24 -1.56 27.16
N THR A 142 1.40 -1.64 28.20
CA THR A 142 0.48 -0.58 28.66
C THR A 142 1.17 0.71 29.08
N ASP A 143 2.44 0.65 29.42
CA ASP A 143 3.29 1.81 29.72
C ASP A 143 3.57 2.69 28.48
N MET A 144 3.62 2.10 27.29
CA MET A 144 3.70 2.83 26.01
C MET A 144 2.34 3.31 25.47
N GLN A 145 1.22 2.92 26.09
CA GLN A 145 -0.13 3.26 25.62
C GLN A 145 -0.52 4.73 25.90
N THR A 146 0.13 5.41 26.85
CA THR A 146 -0.09 6.87 27.02
C THR A 146 0.45 7.69 25.85
N ALA A 147 1.41 7.14 25.09
CA ALA A 147 1.93 7.72 23.86
C ALA A 147 1.16 7.23 22.61
N TRP A 148 0.08 6.47 22.79
CA TRP A 148 -0.63 5.87 21.68
C TRP A 148 -1.19 6.93 20.73
N PRO A 149 -0.98 6.80 19.41
CA PRO A 149 -1.14 7.90 18.46
C PRO A 149 -2.57 8.46 18.31
N TRP A 150 -3.59 7.76 18.81
CA TRP A 150 -4.99 8.21 18.73
C TRP A 150 -5.28 9.44 19.58
N GLY A 151 -4.49 9.70 20.64
CA GLY A 151 -4.71 10.84 21.53
C GLY A 151 -4.62 12.21 20.83
N ARG A 152 -3.86 12.30 19.72
CA ARG A 152 -3.75 13.52 18.88
C ARG A 152 -4.88 13.65 17.86
N LEU A 153 -5.50 12.53 17.49
CA LEU A 153 -6.57 12.44 16.49
C LEU A 153 -7.95 12.68 17.11
N ILE A 154 -8.02 13.11 18.37
CA ILE A 154 -9.26 13.54 18.99
C ILE A 154 -9.67 14.86 18.31
N PRO A 155 -10.78 14.90 17.56
CA PRO A 155 -11.20 16.09 16.82
C PRO A 155 -11.26 17.31 17.72
N LYS A 156 -10.53 18.38 17.36
CA LYS A 156 -10.53 19.66 18.09
C LYS A 156 -11.64 20.63 17.63
N GLY A 157 -12.56 20.16 16.81
CA GLY A 157 -13.65 20.94 16.24
C GLY A 157 -14.03 20.32 14.91
N VAL A 158 -15.33 20.16 14.69
CA VAL A 158 -15.85 19.58 13.45
C VAL A 158 -15.69 20.64 12.37
N GLU A 159 -14.71 20.46 11.49
CA GLU A 159 -14.70 21.18 10.22
C GLU A 159 -15.97 20.78 9.47
N SER A 160 -16.74 21.74 8.96
CA SER A 160 -18.04 21.46 8.37
C SER A 160 -17.85 20.65 7.08
N ILE A 161 -18.02 19.34 7.18
CA ILE A 161 -18.07 18.44 6.03
C ILE A 161 -19.29 18.86 5.18
N PRO A 162 -19.15 19.03 3.85
CA PRO A 162 -20.29 19.28 2.98
C PRO A 162 -21.38 18.20 3.14
N ALA A 163 -22.65 18.59 3.11
CA ALA A 163 -23.75 17.65 3.38
C ALA A 163 -23.81 16.49 2.38
N GLU A 164 -23.43 16.75 1.12
CA GLU A 164 -23.32 15.77 0.05
C GLU A 164 -22.28 14.67 0.30
N ASP A 165 -21.40 14.91 1.28
CA ASP A 165 -20.20 14.15 1.54
C ASP A 165 -20.24 13.41 2.91
N GLN A 166 -21.27 13.70 3.71
CA GLN A 166 -21.38 13.22 5.08
C GLN A 166 -21.49 11.69 5.15
N ASP A 167 -22.22 11.08 4.21
CA ASP A 167 -22.50 9.65 4.25
C ASP A 167 -21.27 8.78 3.95
N GLU A 168 -20.45 9.22 3.00
CA GLU A 168 -19.20 8.58 2.63
C GLU A 168 -18.17 8.65 3.77
N ILE A 169 -18.05 9.80 4.44
CA ILE A 169 -17.20 9.92 5.63
C ILE A 169 -17.70 9.04 6.76
N LEU A 170 -19.00 8.97 6.99
CA LEU A 170 -19.57 8.08 8.01
C LEU A 170 -19.28 6.61 7.70
N ALA A 171 -19.32 6.20 6.42
CA ALA A 171 -18.94 4.85 6.02
C ALA A 171 -17.45 4.54 6.29
N LEU A 172 -16.57 5.49 5.96
CA LEU A 172 -15.14 5.40 6.25
C LEU A 172 -14.87 5.31 7.77
N ARG A 173 -15.51 6.18 8.56
CA ARG A 173 -15.42 6.19 10.03
C ARG A 173 -15.96 4.90 10.67
N ALA A 174 -17.02 4.31 10.12
CA ALA A 174 -17.51 3.02 10.56
C ALA A 174 -16.50 1.89 10.30
N GLY A 175 -15.75 1.98 9.20
CA GLY A 175 -14.58 1.13 8.93
C GLY A 175 -13.50 1.26 10.00
N ILE A 176 -13.09 2.50 10.30
CA ILE A 176 -12.12 2.80 11.37
C ILE A 176 -12.59 2.22 12.70
N ARG A 177 -13.86 2.42 13.08
CA ARG A 177 -14.42 1.87 14.31
C ARG A 177 -14.31 0.35 14.36
N ARG A 178 -14.71 -0.34 13.29
CA ARG A 178 -14.61 -1.82 13.22
C ARG A 178 -13.20 -2.31 13.46
N ALA A 179 -12.20 -1.67 12.83
CA ALA A 179 -10.80 -1.99 13.07
C ALA A 179 -10.36 -1.72 14.52
N LEU A 180 -10.74 -0.57 15.08
CA LEU A 180 -10.39 -0.22 16.47
C LEU A 180 -11.07 -1.13 17.51
N VAL A 181 -12.30 -1.57 17.25
CA VAL A 181 -13.01 -2.55 18.08
C VAL A 181 -12.34 -3.93 17.97
N ALA A 182 -11.88 -4.33 16.78
CA ALA A 182 -11.16 -5.59 16.61
C ALA A 182 -9.80 -5.62 17.34
N LEU A 183 -9.21 -4.46 17.61
CA LEU A 183 -8.04 -4.31 18.49
C LEU A 183 -8.39 -4.45 19.99
N ALA A 184 -9.57 -4.98 20.34
CA ALA A 184 -10.15 -5.07 21.68
C ALA A 184 -9.18 -5.61 22.75
N GLY A 185 -8.43 -4.67 23.28
CA GLY A 185 -7.52 -4.69 24.42
C GLY A 185 -6.91 -3.30 24.65
N ALA A 186 -7.32 -2.31 23.84
CA ALA A 186 -6.76 -0.97 23.82
C ALA A 186 -7.41 -0.10 24.90
N ASP A 187 -6.55 0.60 25.61
CA ASP A 187 -6.78 1.63 26.62
C ASP A 187 -8.10 2.44 26.60
N ASN A 188 -8.34 3.15 27.71
CA ASN A 188 -9.43 4.12 27.86
C ASN A 188 -9.44 5.22 26.78
N THR A 189 -8.34 5.46 26.06
CA THR A 189 -8.26 6.45 24.99
C THR A 189 -8.90 5.94 23.71
N THR A 190 -8.57 4.71 23.30
CA THR A 190 -9.14 4.03 22.15
C THR A 190 -10.63 3.77 22.36
N ALA A 191 -11.03 3.38 23.58
CA ALA A 191 -12.45 3.23 23.93
C ALA A 191 -13.25 4.53 23.72
N ARG A 192 -12.69 5.68 24.12
CA ARG A 192 -13.32 7.00 23.91
C ARG A 192 -13.41 7.38 22.43
N LEU A 193 -12.42 7.04 21.63
CA LEU A 193 -12.47 7.26 20.17
C LEU A 193 -13.53 6.37 19.52
N VAL A 194 -13.54 5.08 19.84
CA VAL A 194 -14.53 4.11 19.33
C VAL A 194 -15.97 4.57 19.61
N GLN A 195 -16.24 5.10 20.80
CA GLN A 195 -17.56 5.63 21.18
C GLN A 195 -18.02 6.82 20.33
N ARG A 196 -17.11 7.59 19.74
CA ARG A 196 -17.42 8.75 18.89
C ARG A 196 -17.63 8.41 17.42
N LEU A 197 -17.19 7.24 16.99
CA LEU A 197 -17.32 6.80 15.60
C LEU A 197 -18.67 6.11 15.38
N PRO A 198 -19.28 6.21 14.18
CA PRO A 198 -20.51 5.51 13.85
C PRO A 198 -20.28 4.00 13.87
N GLU A 199 -21.25 3.25 14.41
CA GLU A 199 -21.18 1.79 14.47
C GLU A 199 -21.32 1.15 13.09
N LEU A 200 -22.21 1.71 12.27
CA LEU A 200 -22.53 1.23 10.95
C LEU A 200 -22.42 2.37 9.94
N ALA A 201 -22.07 2.04 8.72
CA ALA A 201 -22.20 2.98 7.61
C ALA A 201 -23.69 3.33 7.42
N PRO A 202 -24.01 4.54 6.95
CA PRO A 202 -25.39 4.90 6.61
C PRO A 202 -26.00 3.90 5.62
N ALA A 203 -27.31 3.70 5.70
CA ALA A 203 -28.03 2.79 4.80
C ALA A 203 -28.18 3.39 3.39
N CYS A 204 -27.96 2.57 2.36
CA CYS A 204 -28.23 2.97 0.98
C CYS A 204 -29.73 2.79 0.68
N ALA A 205 -30.23 3.48 -0.35
CA ALA A 205 -31.58 3.23 -0.85
C ALA A 205 -31.71 1.76 -1.32
N ASP A 206 -32.90 1.18 -1.18
CA ASP A 206 -33.15 -0.20 -1.59
C ASP A 206 -32.82 -0.41 -3.06
N GLY A 207 -31.96 -1.39 -3.34
CA GLY A 207 -31.52 -1.72 -4.70
C GLY A 207 -30.36 -0.88 -5.24
N ASP A 208 -29.90 0.15 -4.52
CA ASP A 208 -28.73 0.93 -4.91
C ASP A 208 -27.42 0.17 -4.61
N ARG A 209 -27.06 -0.71 -5.54
CA ARG A 209 -25.85 -1.54 -5.45
C ARG A 209 -24.57 -0.71 -5.49
N ASP A 210 -24.56 0.38 -6.26
CA ASP A 210 -23.37 1.22 -6.41
C ASP A 210 -23.06 1.95 -5.09
N CYS A 211 -24.09 2.45 -4.41
CA CYS A 211 -23.95 2.99 -3.06
C CYS A 211 -23.43 1.93 -2.08
N GLN A 212 -23.99 0.72 -2.09
CA GLN A 212 -23.58 -0.35 -1.19
C GLN A 212 -22.11 -0.74 -1.40
N THR A 213 -21.71 -0.93 -2.66
CA THR A 213 -20.33 -1.25 -3.03
C THR A 213 -19.38 -0.14 -2.62
N ARG A 214 -19.71 1.12 -2.89
CA ARG A 214 -18.91 2.29 -2.49
C ARG A 214 -18.71 2.38 -0.98
N ARG A 215 -19.78 2.28 -0.19
CA ARG A 215 -19.71 2.35 1.28
C ARG A 215 -18.95 1.18 1.89
N MET A 216 -19.07 -0.01 1.28
CA MET A 216 -18.23 -1.15 1.64
C MET A 216 -16.74 -0.83 1.42
N TRP A 217 -16.35 -0.33 0.25
CA TRP A 217 -14.94 0.02 -0.05
C TRP A 217 -14.40 1.13 0.85
N LEU A 218 -15.20 2.16 1.14
CA LEU A 218 -14.83 3.19 2.10
C LEU A 218 -14.63 2.61 3.50
N GLY A 219 -15.51 1.69 3.92
CA GLY A 219 -15.32 0.95 5.17
C GLY A 219 -14.02 0.15 5.21
N GLU A 220 -13.67 -0.54 4.12
CA GLU A 220 -12.41 -1.28 4.03
C GLU A 220 -11.18 -0.36 4.02
N LEU A 221 -11.27 0.78 3.32
CA LEU A 221 -10.23 1.81 3.36
C LEU A 221 -10.01 2.29 4.79
N GLY A 222 -11.07 2.53 5.56
CA GLY A 222 -10.98 2.95 6.96
C GLY A 222 -10.24 1.94 7.83
N ARG A 223 -10.48 0.64 7.61
CA ARG A 223 -9.76 -0.44 8.31
C ARG A 223 -8.29 -0.49 7.91
N LEU A 224 -7.98 -0.30 6.63
CA LEU A 224 -6.61 -0.24 6.13
C LEU A 224 -5.83 0.96 6.67
N LEU A 225 -6.48 2.12 6.84
CA LEU A 225 -5.86 3.30 7.45
C LEU A 225 -5.45 3.01 8.90
N VAL A 226 -6.31 2.34 9.67
CA VAL A 226 -5.96 1.90 11.05
C VAL A 226 -4.77 0.95 11.02
N LEU A 227 -4.79 -0.07 10.16
CA LEU A 227 -3.69 -1.04 10.06
C LEU A 227 -2.37 -0.37 9.63
N GLY A 228 -2.41 0.56 8.67
CA GLY A 228 -1.26 1.35 8.24
C GLY A 228 -0.71 2.19 9.39
N ARG A 229 -1.57 2.83 10.18
CA ARG A 229 -1.16 3.60 11.36
C ARG A 229 -0.47 2.75 12.40
N LEU A 230 -1.06 1.60 12.74
CA LEU A 230 -0.48 0.65 13.68
C LEU A 230 0.90 0.18 13.22
N SER A 231 1.03 -0.08 11.92
CA SER A 231 2.31 -0.46 11.31
C SER A 231 3.36 0.65 11.45
N CYS A 232 2.97 1.91 11.28
CA CYS A 232 3.83 3.08 11.47
C CYS A 232 4.23 3.33 12.93
N ALA A 233 3.32 3.07 13.87
CA ALA A 233 3.56 3.29 15.30
C ALA A 233 4.57 2.30 15.90
N ARG A 234 4.82 1.17 15.23
CA ARG A 234 5.85 0.21 15.65
C ARG A 234 7.23 0.83 15.39
N SER A 235 7.88 1.28 16.45
CA SER A 235 9.16 2.01 16.50
C SER A 235 10.38 1.31 15.88
N GLY A 236 10.21 0.14 15.24
CA GLY A 236 11.23 -0.55 14.45
C GLY A 236 11.03 -0.46 12.94
N GLY A 237 10.08 0.36 12.47
CA GLY A 237 9.67 0.40 11.07
C GLY A 237 8.64 -0.68 10.74
N ILE A 238 7.97 -0.49 9.61
CA ILE A 238 6.99 -1.45 9.09
C ILE A 238 7.76 -2.70 8.66
N ASP A 239 7.41 -3.87 9.20
CA ASP A 239 8.02 -5.11 8.72
C ASP A 239 7.71 -5.28 7.22
N ALA A 240 8.71 -5.74 6.45
CA ALA A 240 8.59 -5.83 5.00
C ALA A 240 7.39 -6.69 4.55
N GLY A 241 6.96 -7.66 5.36
CA GLY A 241 5.79 -8.50 5.10
C GLY A 241 4.48 -7.73 5.21
N THR A 242 4.31 -6.93 6.25
CA THR A 242 3.14 -6.05 6.45
C THR A 242 3.14 -4.92 5.44
N LEU A 243 4.28 -4.27 5.18
CA LEU A 243 4.40 -3.27 4.13
C LEU A 243 4.02 -3.87 2.78
N GLY A 244 4.61 -5.02 2.41
CA GLY A 244 4.30 -5.71 1.16
C GLY A 244 2.86 -6.22 1.05
N SER A 245 2.16 -6.40 2.16
CA SER A 245 0.73 -6.76 2.17
C SER A 245 -0.14 -5.52 1.99
N LEU A 246 0.14 -4.44 2.71
CA LEU A 246 -0.51 -3.13 2.54
C LEU A 246 -0.31 -2.61 1.12
N ARG A 247 0.92 -2.69 0.58
CA ARG A 247 1.26 -2.33 -0.79
C ARG A 247 0.46 -3.11 -1.83
N ARG A 248 -0.01 -4.31 -1.52
CA ARG A 248 -0.87 -5.10 -2.42
C ARG A 248 -2.36 -4.80 -2.25
N LEU A 249 -2.80 -4.58 -1.01
CA LEU A 249 -4.21 -4.37 -0.70
C LEU A 249 -4.69 -2.96 -1.02
N ILE A 250 -3.89 -1.94 -0.73
CA ILE A 250 -4.30 -0.54 -0.92
C ILE A 250 -4.55 -0.24 -2.42
N PRO A 251 -3.69 -0.61 -3.39
CA PRO A 251 -3.99 -0.36 -4.80
C PRO A 251 -5.28 -1.05 -5.27
N ASP A 252 -5.56 -2.28 -4.84
CA ASP A 252 -6.79 -2.99 -5.24
C ASP A 252 -8.05 -2.26 -4.71
N VAL A 253 -8.02 -1.72 -3.48
CA VAL A 253 -9.11 -0.91 -2.92
C VAL A 253 -9.22 0.44 -3.63
N LEU A 254 -8.09 1.10 -3.89
CA LEU A 254 -8.07 2.40 -4.54
C LEU A 254 -8.47 2.34 -6.01
N ASP A 255 -8.09 1.30 -6.76
CA ASP A 255 -8.49 1.11 -8.17
C ASP A 255 -10.01 0.97 -8.27
N ARG A 256 -10.64 0.30 -7.28
CA ARG A 256 -12.11 0.19 -7.19
C ARG A 256 -12.79 1.50 -6.79
N LEU A 257 -12.11 2.35 -6.03
CA LEU A 257 -12.59 3.69 -5.65
C LEU A 257 -12.33 4.74 -6.74
N GLN A 258 -11.39 4.48 -7.65
CA GLN A 258 -10.95 5.46 -8.65
C GLN A 258 -11.99 5.72 -9.74
N ASP A 259 -12.80 4.72 -10.06
CA ASP A 259 -13.93 4.87 -10.98
C ASP A 259 -15.11 5.65 -10.34
N ASP A 260 -15.00 6.03 -9.06
CA ASP A 260 -16.01 6.76 -8.32
C ASP A 260 -15.61 8.23 -8.08
N PRO A 261 -16.26 9.19 -8.76
CA PRO A 261 -15.92 10.61 -8.65
C PRO A 261 -16.24 11.23 -7.29
N LYS A 262 -17.03 10.57 -6.42
CA LYS A 262 -17.22 11.03 -5.04
C LYS A 262 -16.11 10.50 -4.15
N ALA A 263 -15.76 9.22 -4.26
CA ALA A 263 -14.72 8.61 -3.42
C ALA A 263 -13.33 9.24 -3.66
N THR A 264 -13.04 9.63 -4.91
CA THR A 264 -11.81 10.36 -5.26
C THR A 264 -11.70 11.74 -4.63
N ARG A 265 -12.81 12.44 -4.37
CA ARG A 265 -12.78 13.72 -3.63
C ARG A 265 -12.34 13.54 -2.18
N PHE A 266 -12.76 12.46 -1.52
CA PHE A 266 -12.41 12.20 -0.12
C PHE A 266 -10.96 11.79 0.09
N ALA A 267 -10.36 11.11 -0.87
CA ALA A 267 -8.93 10.82 -0.82
C ALA A 267 -8.07 12.11 -0.86
N GLY A 268 -8.66 13.26 -1.23
CA GLY A 268 -8.03 14.58 -1.23
C GLY A 268 -6.93 14.78 -2.28
N LEU A 269 -6.61 13.73 -3.03
CA LEU A 269 -5.72 13.67 -4.19
C LEU A 269 -6.24 12.51 -5.05
N ASP A 270 -5.91 12.50 -6.34
CA ASP A 270 -6.03 11.28 -7.16
C ASP A 270 -5.51 10.11 -6.31
N ALA A 271 -6.35 9.12 -6.06
CA ALA A 271 -6.02 7.99 -5.19
C ALA A 271 -4.65 7.39 -5.56
N ARG A 272 -4.26 7.47 -6.85
CA ARG A 272 -2.94 7.10 -7.35
C ARG A 272 -1.82 8.01 -6.89
N GLN A 273 -2.03 9.32 -6.83
CA GLN A 273 -1.05 10.28 -6.33
C GLN A 273 -0.80 10.04 -4.84
N TRP A 274 -1.86 9.95 -4.04
CA TRP A 274 -1.73 9.62 -2.62
C TRP A 274 -1.03 8.28 -2.43
N LEU A 275 -1.42 7.24 -3.18
CA LEU A 275 -0.74 5.96 -3.13
C LEU A 275 0.73 6.08 -3.53
N SER A 276 1.07 6.85 -4.57
CA SER A 276 2.46 7.01 -5.01
C SER A 276 3.33 7.74 -3.98
N GLU A 277 2.78 8.74 -3.31
CA GLU A 277 3.44 9.50 -2.24
C GLU A 277 3.56 8.67 -0.97
N ALA A 278 2.49 7.93 -0.63
CA ALA A 278 2.46 7.02 0.50
C ALA A 278 3.40 5.81 0.27
N LEU A 279 3.55 5.31 -0.95
CA LEU A 279 4.47 4.21 -1.26
C LEU A 279 5.94 4.60 -1.11
N ALA A 280 6.28 5.89 -1.10
CA ALA A 280 7.60 6.36 -0.70
C ALA A 280 7.76 6.17 0.82
N ALA A 281 8.57 5.18 1.22
CA ALA A 281 8.63 4.65 2.58
C ALA A 281 8.89 5.68 3.69
N SER A 282 9.55 6.80 3.37
CA SER A 282 9.86 7.86 4.33
C SER A 282 8.69 8.79 4.66
N ALA A 283 7.68 8.88 3.77
CA ALA A 283 6.54 9.81 3.93
C ALA A 283 5.20 9.10 4.20
N PHE A 284 5.16 7.76 4.09
CA PHE A 284 3.94 6.96 4.27
C PHE A 284 3.20 7.29 5.57
N CYS A 285 3.94 7.33 6.67
CA CYS A 285 3.34 7.48 8.00
C CYS A 285 2.81 8.89 8.25
N ASP A 286 3.52 9.91 7.76
CA ASP A 286 3.08 11.30 7.87
C ASP A 286 1.85 11.55 7.00
N ALA A 287 1.85 11.04 5.75
CA ALA A 287 0.71 11.13 4.85
C ALA A 287 -0.51 10.39 5.41
N LEU A 288 -0.30 9.25 6.05
CA LEU A 288 -1.38 8.48 6.67
C LEU A 288 -1.94 9.18 7.92
N ASP A 289 -1.08 9.83 8.71
CA ASP A 289 -1.48 10.63 9.87
C ASP A 289 -2.32 11.84 9.47
N GLU A 290 -1.89 12.58 8.45
CA GLU A 290 -2.64 13.71 7.90
C GLU A 290 -4.03 13.29 7.42
N LYS A 291 -4.13 12.13 6.74
CA LYS A 291 -5.41 11.62 6.25
C LYS A 291 -6.31 11.14 7.37
N LEU A 292 -5.78 10.40 8.35
CA LEU A 292 -6.56 10.02 9.52
C LEU A 292 -7.07 11.24 10.28
N ASP A 293 -6.24 12.27 10.42
CA ASP A 293 -6.63 13.52 11.08
C ASP A 293 -7.77 14.22 10.31
N THR A 294 -7.64 14.33 8.98
CA THR A 294 -8.70 14.89 8.11
C THR A 294 -10.02 14.11 8.25
N VAL A 295 -9.95 12.78 8.26
CA VAL A 295 -11.15 11.92 8.34
C VAL A 295 -11.79 11.94 9.72
N LEU A 296 -11.01 12.12 10.78
CA LEU A 296 -11.48 12.06 12.17
C LEU A 296 -11.91 13.42 12.74
N ARG A 297 -11.51 14.54 12.12
CA ARG A 297 -11.98 15.90 12.42
C ARG A 297 -13.47 16.09 12.15
#